data_AF-A0A936N5A7-F1
#
_entry.id   AF-A0A936N5A7-F1
#
_cell.length_a   1.000
_cell.length_b   1.000
_cell.length_c   1.000
_cell.angle_alpha   90.00
_cell.angle_beta   90.00
_cell.angle_gamma   90.00
#
_symmetry.space_group_name_H-M   'P 1'
#
loop_
_entity.id
_entity.type
_entity.pdbx_description
1 polymer ?
#
loop_
_entity_poly.entity_id
_entity_poly.type
_entity_poly.pdbx_seq_one_letter_code
_entity_poly.pdbx_strand_id
1 'polypeptide(L)'
;MKEEGKTRIPRSPKSPEEVANLHLYKKLKEYKKVASFKRTRFYKVCNIFNVISFFIYVELVFCFFGPCHYQNHYSKNVKAEYGNTEKGNGDLLVNVFITSVNEKSYEFVVKEKIKPPPKFSKFYVGKDFILQKELKGGFEGGSRNYRIYTSGGVVFLSCFVGVFSLILFSYNMNMHLHSLRAITIINALTILGFVIF
;
A
#
# COMPACT_ATOMS: atom_id res chain seq x y z
N MET A 1 64.17 -20.98 19.23
CA MET A 1 63.14 -21.50 18.31
C MET A 1 62.31 -20.33 17.82
N LYS A 2 62.45 -19.92 16.55
CA LYS A 2 61.58 -18.93 15.91
C LYS A 2 60.53 -19.70 15.12
N GLU A 3 59.24 -19.45 15.37
CA GLU A 3 58.14 -20.00 14.59
C GLU A 3 58.15 -19.39 13.18
N GLU A 4 58.30 -20.24 12.17
CA GLU A 4 58.18 -19.84 10.78
C GLU A 4 56.71 -19.52 10.46
N GLY A 5 56.45 -18.25 10.15
CA GLY A 5 55.14 -17.78 9.73
C GLY A 5 54.68 -18.48 8.45
N LYS A 6 53.48 -19.05 8.46
CA LYS A 6 52.80 -19.63 7.29
C LYS A 6 52.67 -18.58 6.17
N THR A 7 53.60 -18.60 5.21
CA THR A 7 53.51 -17.84 3.97
C THR A 7 52.28 -18.33 3.20
N ARG A 8 51.32 -17.42 2.92
CA ARG A 8 50.14 -17.77 2.12
C ARG A 8 50.61 -18.23 0.73
N ILE A 9 50.27 -19.47 0.38
CA ILE A 9 50.55 -20.03 -0.94
C ILE A 9 49.92 -19.11 -2.01
N PRO A 10 50.68 -18.68 -3.04
CA PRO A 10 50.15 -17.84 -4.10
C PRO A 10 49.02 -18.57 -4.83
N ARG A 11 47.92 -17.86 -5.10
CA ARG A 11 46.77 -18.43 -5.82
C ARG A 11 47.20 -18.69 -7.26
N SER A 12 47.26 -19.95 -7.67
CA SER A 12 47.37 -20.30 -9.08
C SER A 12 46.10 -19.84 -9.82
N PRO A 13 46.23 -19.21 -11.00
CA PRO A 13 45.07 -18.91 -11.83
C PRO A 13 44.41 -20.22 -12.26
N LYS A 14 43.11 -20.33 -12.03
CA LYS A 14 42.32 -21.51 -12.38
C LYS A 14 42.12 -21.59 -13.89
N SER A 15 42.05 -22.81 -14.43
CA SER A 15 41.74 -22.98 -15.84
C SER A 15 40.31 -22.51 -16.15
N PRO A 16 40.00 -22.10 -17.40
CA PRO A 16 38.64 -21.71 -17.78
C PRO A 16 37.59 -22.80 -17.46
N GLU A 17 37.96 -24.07 -17.61
CA GLU A 17 37.11 -25.23 -17.29
C GLU A 17 36.86 -25.37 -15.79
N GLU A 18 37.89 -25.19 -14.97
CA GLU A 18 37.76 -25.19 -13.51
C GLU A 18 36.88 -24.03 -13.02
N VAL A 19 37.00 -22.86 -13.63
CA VAL A 19 36.14 -21.70 -13.34
C VAL A 19 34.69 -22.00 -13.69
N ALA A 20 34.42 -22.55 -14.88
CA ALA A 20 33.08 -22.94 -15.31
C ALA A 20 32.46 -23.99 -14.37
N ASN A 21 33.21 -25.03 -14.00
CA ASN A 21 32.77 -26.06 -13.06
C ASN A 21 32.49 -25.51 -11.66
N LEU A 22 33.29 -24.56 -11.18
CA LEU A 22 33.03 -23.87 -9.92
C LEU A 22 31.77 -23.00 -9.97
N HIS A 23 31.51 -22.33 -11.09
CA HIS A 23 30.27 -21.57 -11.27
C HIS A 23 29.04 -22.50 -11.25
N LEU A 24 29.10 -23.64 -11.94
CA LEU A 24 28.03 -24.65 -11.92
C LEU A 24 27.80 -25.21 -10.52
N TYR A 25 28.87 -25.59 -9.82
CA TYR A 25 28.78 -26.09 -8.45
C TYR A 25 28.16 -25.07 -7.49
N LYS A 26 28.56 -23.79 -7.58
CA LYS A 26 27.97 -22.70 -6.79
C LYS A 26 26.48 -22.54 -7.07
N LYS A 27 26.07 -22.54 -8.34
CA LYS A 27 24.65 -22.47 -8.73
C LYS A 27 23.83 -23.64 -8.19
N LEU A 28 24.36 -24.87 -8.26
CA LEU A 28 23.68 -26.06 -7.71
C LEU A 28 23.52 -25.99 -6.19
N LYS A 29 24.54 -25.49 -5.49
CA LYS A 29 24.49 -25.30 -4.03
C LYS A 29 23.45 -24.26 -3.64
N GLU A 30 23.39 -23.14 -4.36
CA GLU A 30 22.37 -22.09 -4.17
C GLU A 30 20.96 -22.63 -4.43
N TYR A 31 20.76 -23.36 -5.52
CA TYR A 31 19.47 -23.98 -5.84
C TYR A 31 18.99 -24.92 -4.73
N LYS A 32 19.86 -25.81 -4.23
CA LYS A 32 19.55 -26.70 -3.10
C LYS A 32 19.17 -25.91 -1.84
N LYS A 33 19.87 -24.81 -1.55
CA LYS A 33 19.59 -23.93 -0.41
C LYS A 33 18.24 -23.23 -0.54
N VAL A 34 17.91 -22.73 -1.72
CA VAL A 34 16.59 -22.12 -1.97
C VAL A 34 15.48 -23.17 -1.87
N ALA A 35 15.69 -24.36 -2.44
CA ALA A 35 14.72 -25.44 -2.38
C ALA A 35 14.45 -25.91 -0.94
N SER A 36 15.49 -26.02 -0.11
CA SER A 36 15.31 -26.35 1.31
C SER A 36 14.62 -25.23 2.08
N PHE A 37 14.95 -23.96 1.79
CA PHE A 37 14.29 -22.81 2.39
C PHE A 37 12.80 -22.73 2.06
N LYS A 38 12.40 -22.94 0.80
CA LYS A 38 10.98 -22.94 0.36
C LYS A 38 10.13 -24.01 1.05
N ARG A 39 10.75 -25.10 1.52
CA ARG A 39 10.04 -26.16 2.27
C ARG A 39 9.74 -25.77 3.71
N THR A 40 10.42 -24.77 4.26
CA THR A 40 10.21 -24.34 5.65
C THR A 40 8.81 -23.77 5.86
N ARG A 41 8.23 -24.01 7.04
CA ARG A 41 6.94 -23.41 7.43
C ARG A 41 7.01 -21.89 7.46
N PHE A 42 8.14 -21.34 7.94
CA PHE A 42 8.40 -19.91 7.97
C PHE A 42 8.26 -19.27 6.59
N TYR A 43 8.91 -19.84 5.56
CA TYR A 43 8.79 -19.35 4.19
C TYR A 43 7.32 -19.34 3.74
N LYS A 44 6.61 -20.46 3.95
CA LYS A 44 5.21 -20.59 3.51
C LYS A 44 4.30 -19.53 4.15
N VAL A 45 4.41 -19.35 5.47
CA VAL A 45 3.61 -18.37 6.22
C VAL A 45 3.90 -16.95 5.76
N CYS A 46 5.17 -16.54 5.72
CA CYS A 46 5.55 -15.20 5.27
C CYS A 46 5.16 -14.94 3.82
N ASN A 47 5.33 -15.92 2.93
CA ASN A 47 4.96 -15.76 1.53
C ASN A 47 3.44 -15.64 1.35
N ILE A 48 2.65 -16.47 2.04
CA ILE A 48 1.18 -16.36 2.03
C ILE A 48 0.74 -15.00 2.56
N PHE A 49 1.32 -14.55 3.68
CA PHE A 49 1.04 -13.23 4.23
C PHE A 49 1.30 -12.12 3.21
N ASN A 50 2.47 -12.11 2.56
CA ASN A 50 2.81 -11.10 1.55
C ASN A 50 1.87 -11.11 0.34
N VAL A 51 1.41 -12.29 -0.08
CA VAL A 51 0.42 -12.41 -1.15
C VAL A 51 -0.93 -11.84 -0.71
N ILE A 52 -1.38 -12.13 0.51
CA ILE A 52 -2.63 -11.57 1.06
C ILE A 52 -2.52 -10.05 1.18
N SER A 53 -1.39 -9.53 1.68
CA SER A 53 -1.14 -8.09 1.76
C SER A 53 -1.27 -7.42 0.40
N PHE A 54 -0.72 -8.03 -0.65
CA PHE A 54 -0.86 -7.53 -2.01
C PHE A 54 -2.34 -7.44 -2.44
N PHE A 55 -3.15 -8.47 -2.18
CA PHE A 55 -4.58 -8.42 -2.49
C PHE A 55 -5.32 -7.32 -1.74
N ILE A 56 -4.97 -7.07 -0.48
CA ILE A 56 -5.55 -5.95 0.29
C ILE A 56 -5.20 -4.60 -0.38
N TYR A 57 -3.97 -4.41 -0.83
CA TYR A 57 -3.57 -3.17 -1.50
C TYR A 57 -4.32 -2.96 -2.82
N VAL A 58 -4.48 -4.02 -3.61
CA VAL A 58 -5.25 -3.97 -4.86
C VAL A 58 -6.72 -3.67 -4.57
N GLU A 59 -7.30 -4.30 -3.56
CA GLU A 59 -8.70 -4.09 -3.17
C GLU A 59 -8.95 -2.64 -2.74
N LEU A 60 -8.08 -2.04 -1.92
CA LEU A 60 -8.20 -0.62 -1.51
C LEU A 60 -8.19 0.32 -2.72
N VAL A 61 -7.27 0.10 -3.67
CA VAL A 61 -7.18 0.89 -4.90
C VAL A 61 -8.42 0.68 -5.76
N PHE A 62 -8.89 -0.57 -5.87
CA PHE A 62 -10.09 -0.89 -6.62
C PHE A 62 -11.35 -0.26 -6.02
N CYS A 63 -11.52 -0.30 -4.69
CA CYS A 63 -12.65 0.33 -4.01
C CYS A 63 -12.61 1.85 -4.10
N PHE A 64 -11.42 2.45 -4.15
CA PHE A 64 -11.28 3.87 -4.37
C PHE A 64 -11.85 4.29 -5.74
N PHE A 65 -11.51 3.58 -6.82
CA PHE A 65 -11.99 3.90 -8.17
C PHE A 65 -13.34 3.26 -8.55
N GLY A 66 -13.73 2.17 -7.92
CA GLY A 66 -14.80 1.27 -8.34
C GLY A 66 -15.89 1.06 -7.27
N PRO A 67 -16.46 -0.14 -7.11
CA PRO A 67 -17.50 -0.40 -6.11
C PRO A 67 -16.93 -0.43 -4.70
N CYS A 68 -17.71 0.03 -3.73
CA CYS A 68 -17.39 0.01 -2.31
C CYS A 68 -18.67 -0.17 -1.48
N HIS A 69 -18.54 -0.47 -0.19
CA HIS A 69 -19.69 -0.57 0.70
C HIS A 69 -20.15 0.82 1.15
N TYR A 70 -21.34 1.24 0.69
CA TYR A 70 -21.87 2.57 0.99
C TYR A 70 -22.72 2.57 2.26
N GLN A 71 -22.37 3.44 3.19
CA GLN A 71 -23.12 3.70 4.41
C GLN A 71 -23.71 5.11 4.40
N ASN A 72 -25.00 5.22 4.72
CA ASN A 72 -25.69 6.52 4.81
C ASN A 72 -25.48 7.16 6.19
N HIS A 73 -25.32 8.48 6.19
CA HIS A 73 -25.15 9.33 7.36
C HIS A 73 -25.99 10.62 7.20
N TYR A 74 -26.16 11.35 8.31
CA TYR A 74 -26.84 12.65 8.33
C TYR A 74 -25.90 13.73 8.87
N SER A 75 -25.91 14.91 8.25
CA SER A 75 -25.07 16.03 8.64
C SER A 75 -25.65 16.79 9.84
N LYS A 76 -24.87 17.00 10.90
CA LYS A 76 -25.21 17.92 12.01
C LYS A 76 -24.72 19.34 11.69
N ASN A 77 -23.54 19.44 11.09
CA ASN A 77 -22.95 20.71 10.68
C ASN A 77 -22.20 20.54 9.35
N VAL A 78 -22.17 21.60 8.56
CA VAL A 78 -21.49 21.66 7.26
C VAL A 78 -20.70 22.96 7.21
N LYS A 79 -19.39 22.88 6.96
CA LYS A 79 -18.53 24.02 6.65
C LYS A 79 -17.95 23.84 5.25
N ALA A 80 -17.87 24.92 4.50
CA ALA A 80 -17.42 24.94 3.11
C ALA A 80 -16.20 25.85 2.99
N GLU A 81 -15.18 25.37 2.28
CA GLU A 81 -14.00 26.14 1.92
C GLU A 81 -13.99 26.39 0.41
N TYR A 82 -13.92 27.66 0.03
CA TYR A 82 -13.94 28.10 -1.35
C TYR A 82 -12.52 28.49 -1.81
N GLY A 83 -12.20 28.18 -3.06
CA GLY A 83 -10.91 28.51 -3.65
C GLY A 83 -10.81 29.99 -4.04
N ASN A 84 -9.58 30.51 -4.08
CA ASN A 84 -9.25 31.86 -4.54
C ASN A 84 -9.37 32.03 -6.08
N THR A 85 -10.53 31.70 -6.65
CA THR A 85 -10.84 32.09 -8.03
C THR A 85 -11.57 33.42 -8.04
N GLU A 86 -11.12 34.33 -8.90
CA GLU A 86 -11.64 35.70 -9.04
C GLU A 86 -13.17 35.74 -9.09
N LYS A 87 -13.73 36.74 -8.40
CA LYS A 87 -15.17 37.01 -8.29
C LYS A 87 -15.82 37.10 -9.67
N GLY A 88 -16.44 36.02 -10.12
CA GLY A 88 -17.16 35.97 -11.39
C GLY A 88 -17.73 34.58 -11.66
N ASN A 89 -18.99 34.38 -11.29
CA ASN A 89 -19.80 33.16 -11.49
C ASN A 89 -19.33 31.89 -10.76
N GLY A 90 -19.82 31.74 -9.52
CA GLY A 90 -19.82 30.48 -8.78
C GLY A 90 -18.46 30.17 -8.17
N ASP A 91 -18.31 30.46 -6.88
CA ASP A 91 -17.09 30.15 -6.14
C ASP A 91 -16.79 28.64 -6.21
N LEU A 92 -15.54 28.29 -6.51
CA LEU A 92 -15.11 26.90 -6.58
C LEU A 92 -15.08 26.31 -5.18
N LEU A 93 -15.96 25.33 -4.91
CA LEU A 93 -15.94 24.61 -3.65
C LEU A 93 -14.76 23.64 -3.65
N VAL A 94 -13.76 23.89 -2.81
CA VAL A 94 -12.54 23.08 -2.75
C VAL A 94 -12.74 21.94 -1.76
N ASN A 95 -13.11 22.27 -0.53
CA ASN A 95 -13.33 21.31 0.55
C ASN A 95 -14.69 21.51 1.22
N VAL A 96 -15.28 20.40 1.66
CA VAL A 96 -16.49 20.39 2.49
C VAL A 96 -16.23 19.57 3.74
N PHE A 97 -16.37 20.21 4.89
CA PHE A 97 -16.28 19.58 6.20
C PHE A 97 -17.69 19.28 6.70
N ILE A 98 -18.02 17.99 6.80
CA ILE A 98 -19.31 17.52 7.29
C ILE A 98 -19.11 16.84 8.64
N THR A 99 -19.71 17.39 9.69
CA THR A 99 -19.81 16.70 10.97
C THR A 99 -21.12 15.92 11.00
N SER A 100 -21.03 14.61 11.19
CA SER A 100 -22.18 13.72 11.31
C SER A 100 -22.93 13.91 12.64
N VAL A 101 -24.17 13.46 12.71
CA VAL A 101 -24.94 13.35 13.97
C VAL A 101 -24.18 12.51 15.01
N ASN A 102 -23.39 11.53 14.56
CA ASN A 102 -22.55 10.68 15.42
C ASN A 102 -21.21 11.35 15.79
N GLU A 103 -21.08 12.66 15.62
CA GLU A 103 -19.89 13.48 15.93
C GLU A 103 -18.61 13.16 15.15
N LYS A 104 -18.66 12.19 14.24
CA LYS A 104 -17.58 11.95 13.26
C LYS A 104 -17.51 13.09 12.25
N SER A 105 -16.30 13.54 11.94
CA SER A 105 -16.06 14.59 10.94
C SER A 105 -15.45 14.00 9.68
N TYR A 106 -15.99 14.42 8.53
CA TYR A 106 -15.55 14.01 7.21
C TYR A 106 -15.14 15.25 6.41
N GLU A 107 -14.00 15.17 5.74
CA GLU A 107 -13.52 16.20 4.83
C GLU A 107 -13.57 15.65 3.39
N PHE A 108 -14.44 16.24 2.58
CA PHE A 108 -14.61 15.88 1.17
C PHE A 108 -13.87 16.88 0.27
N VAL A 109 -13.03 16.36 -0.62
CA VAL A 109 -12.36 17.15 -1.65
C VAL A 109 -13.24 17.16 -2.90
N VAL A 110 -13.83 18.32 -3.19
CA VAL A 110 -14.88 18.49 -4.20
C VAL A 110 -14.31 19.08 -5.49
N LYS A 111 -13.60 20.22 -5.41
CA LYS A 111 -13.03 20.95 -6.55
C LYS A 111 -14.03 21.20 -7.70
N GLU A 112 -15.28 21.52 -7.36
CA GLU A 112 -16.37 21.78 -8.31
C GLU A 112 -17.16 23.03 -7.91
N LYS A 113 -17.81 23.68 -8.88
CA LYS A 113 -18.69 24.84 -8.63
C LYS A 113 -20.08 24.36 -8.20
N ILE A 114 -20.18 23.84 -6.98
CA ILE A 114 -21.45 23.39 -6.40
C ILE A 114 -21.72 24.11 -5.09
N LYS A 115 -23.00 24.19 -4.72
CA LYS A 115 -23.39 24.68 -3.39
C LYS A 115 -23.13 23.58 -2.36
N PRO A 116 -22.65 23.92 -1.15
CA PRO A 116 -22.52 22.94 -0.08
C PRO A 116 -23.91 22.42 0.33
N PRO A 117 -23.99 21.17 0.82
CA PRO A 117 -25.25 20.58 1.23
C PRO A 117 -25.82 21.32 2.46
N PRO A 118 -27.16 21.37 2.60
CA PRO A 118 -27.79 21.98 3.76
C PRO A 118 -27.50 21.20 5.04
N LYS A 119 -27.72 21.82 6.20
CA LYS A 119 -27.65 21.11 7.50
C LYS A 119 -28.74 20.04 7.57
N PHE A 120 -28.45 18.93 8.27
CA PHE A 120 -29.36 17.78 8.39
C PHE A 120 -29.68 17.07 7.08
N SER A 121 -28.84 17.26 6.06
CA SER A 121 -28.92 16.54 4.80
C SER A 121 -28.34 15.13 4.93
N LYS A 122 -28.83 14.23 4.07
CA LYS A 122 -28.26 12.90 3.90
C LYS A 122 -26.96 12.98 3.11
N PHE A 123 -25.97 12.20 3.52
CA PHE A 123 -24.74 11.96 2.76
C PHE A 123 -24.34 10.48 2.91
N TYR A 124 -23.48 9.99 2.04
CA TYR A 124 -23.00 8.62 2.09
C TYR A 124 -21.48 8.56 2.09
N VAL A 125 -20.95 7.53 2.75
CA VAL A 125 -19.52 7.23 2.84
C VAL A 125 -19.31 5.80 2.35
N GLY A 126 -18.43 5.66 1.38
CA GLY A 126 -17.98 4.39 0.80
C GLY A 126 -16.77 3.85 1.55
N LYS A 127 -16.87 2.60 1.98
CA LYS A 127 -15.82 1.85 2.68
C LYS A 127 -15.31 0.69 1.85
N ASP A 128 -14.04 0.34 1.99
CA ASP A 128 -13.53 -0.91 1.43
C ASP A 128 -14.12 -2.14 2.15
N PHE A 129 -14.01 -3.31 1.53
CA PHE A 129 -14.65 -4.53 2.01
C PHE A 129 -13.87 -5.23 3.12
N ILE A 130 -12.54 -5.09 3.15
CA ILE A 130 -11.66 -5.89 4.01
C ILE A 130 -11.31 -5.13 5.31
N LEU A 131 -10.72 -3.95 5.18
CA LEU A 131 -10.27 -3.10 6.28
C LEU A 131 -11.31 -2.06 6.72
N GLN A 132 -12.42 -1.90 5.98
CA GLN A 132 -13.53 -1.00 6.32
C GLN A 132 -13.09 0.49 6.43
N LYS A 133 -12.02 0.86 5.73
CA LYS A 133 -11.49 2.22 5.58
C LYS A 133 -12.42 3.06 4.72
N GLU A 134 -12.62 4.28 5.15
CA GLU A 134 -13.49 5.26 4.50
C GLU A 134 -12.72 5.91 3.35
N LEU A 135 -13.13 5.64 2.10
CA LEU A 135 -12.35 5.98 0.91
C LEU A 135 -12.92 7.18 0.14
N LYS A 136 -14.24 7.21 -0.02
CA LYS A 136 -14.95 8.19 -0.83
C LYS A 136 -16.34 8.40 -0.28
N GLY A 137 -17.05 9.39 -0.77
CA GLY A 137 -18.45 9.58 -0.44
C GLY A 137 -19.09 10.66 -1.27
N GLY A 138 -20.31 11.00 -0.94
CA GLY A 138 -21.06 12.00 -1.68
C GLY A 138 -22.26 12.47 -0.90
N PHE A 139 -22.82 13.57 -1.38
CA PHE A 139 -23.98 14.22 -0.79
C PHE A 139 -24.91 14.70 -1.91
N GLU A 140 -26.16 14.98 -1.56
CA GLU A 140 -27.16 15.46 -2.51
C GLU A 140 -26.72 16.78 -3.16
N GLY A 141 -26.82 16.85 -4.50
CA GLY A 141 -26.36 17.97 -5.31
C GLY A 141 -24.99 17.76 -5.98
N GLY A 142 -24.24 16.71 -5.60
CA GLY A 142 -23.02 16.28 -6.29
C GLY A 142 -23.30 15.24 -7.36
N SER A 143 -22.71 15.39 -8.55
CA SER A 143 -22.83 14.41 -9.64
C SER A 143 -21.85 13.23 -9.50
N ARG A 144 -20.84 13.36 -8.65
CA ARG A 144 -19.72 12.42 -8.51
C ARG A 144 -19.45 12.05 -7.06
N ASN A 145 -18.83 10.88 -6.88
CA ASN A 145 -18.22 10.50 -5.61
C ASN A 145 -16.99 11.38 -5.38
N TYR A 146 -16.99 12.12 -4.27
CA TYR A 146 -15.85 12.91 -3.81
C TYR A 146 -14.91 12.06 -2.96
N ARG A 147 -13.63 12.42 -2.99
CA ARG A 147 -12.59 11.76 -2.20
C ARG A 147 -12.65 12.28 -0.78
N ILE A 148 -12.50 11.38 0.18
CA ILE A 148 -12.29 11.78 1.57
C ILE A 148 -10.82 12.15 1.73
N TYR A 149 -10.49 13.28 2.35
CA TYR A 149 -9.11 13.75 2.45
C TYR A 149 -8.16 12.72 3.08
N THR A 150 -8.62 12.05 4.14
CA THR A 150 -7.85 11.02 4.85
C THR A 150 -7.53 9.80 3.99
N SER A 151 -8.34 9.49 2.98
CA SER A 151 -8.12 8.33 2.11
C SER A 151 -6.97 8.52 1.11
N GLY A 152 -6.57 9.77 0.84
CA GLY A 152 -5.48 10.07 -0.08
C GLY A 152 -4.16 9.41 0.31
N GLY A 153 -3.80 9.47 1.60
CA GLY A 153 -2.58 8.86 2.12
C GLY A 153 -2.62 7.33 2.08
N VAL A 154 -3.77 6.74 2.42
CA VAL A 154 -3.99 5.28 2.39
C VAL A 154 -3.82 4.76 0.96
N VAL A 155 -4.54 5.35 0.00
CA VAL A 155 -4.51 4.92 -1.40
C VAL A 155 -3.12 5.12 -2.03
N PHE A 156 -2.47 6.24 -1.74
CA PHE A 156 -1.09 6.47 -2.20
C PHE A 156 -0.14 5.39 -1.68
N LEU A 157 -0.21 5.08 -0.39
CA LEU A 157 0.64 4.06 0.22
C LEU A 157 0.32 2.66 -0.32
N SER A 158 -0.96 2.33 -0.53
CA SER A 158 -1.38 1.06 -1.15
C SER A 158 -0.83 0.91 -2.57
N CYS A 159 -0.92 1.96 -3.40
CA CYS A 159 -0.33 1.95 -4.74
C CYS A 159 1.19 1.77 -4.68
N PHE A 160 1.87 2.54 -3.84
CA PHE A 160 3.32 2.51 -3.72
C PHE A 160 3.84 1.13 -3.28
N VAL A 161 3.29 0.59 -2.19
CA VAL A 161 3.70 -0.72 -1.65
C VAL A 161 3.22 -1.86 -2.56
N GLY A 162 2.08 -1.72 -3.24
CA GLY A 162 1.59 -2.68 -4.22
C GLY A 162 2.53 -2.81 -5.43
N VAL A 163 2.94 -1.69 -6.03
CA VAL A 163 3.91 -1.68 -7.15
C VAL A 163 5.27 -2.23 -6.69
N PHE A 164 5.75 -1.79 -5.53
CA PHE A 164 7.02 -2.28 -4.98
C PHE A 164 6.97 -3.79 -4.75
N SER A 165 5.87 -4.30 -4.18
CA SER A 165 5.66 -5.74 -4.00
C SER A 165 5.70 -6.49 -5.33
N LEU A 166 5.02 -6.00 -6.37
CA LEU A 166 5.06 -6.62 -7.71
C LEU A 166 6.47 -6.72 -8.26
N ILE A 167 7.26 -5.66 -8.12
CA ILE A 167 8.66 -5.62 -8.57
C ILE A 167 9.47 -6.69 -7.82
N LEU A 168 9.38 -6.71 -6.49
CA LEU A 168 10.14 -7.66 -5.66
C LEU A 168 9.77 -9.12 -5.92
N PHE A 169 8.48 -9.40 -6.15
CA PHE A 169 8.02 -10.72 -6.54
C PHE A 169 8.47 -11.10 -7.96
N SER A 170 8.48 -10.16 -8.90
CA SER A 170 8.96 -10.38 -10.28
C SER A 170 10.45 -10.73 -10.32
N TYR A 171 11.26 -10.06 -9.48
CA TYR A 171 12.67 -10.41 -9.29
C TYR A 171 12.90 -11.64 -8.40
N ASN A 172 11.83 -12.33 -7.98
CA ASN A 172 11.89 -13.49 -7.10
C ASN A 172 12.65 -13.25 -5.79
N MET A 173 12.62 -12.03 -5.27
CA MET A 173 13.35 -11.69 -4.05
C MET A 173 12.81 -12.43 -2.83
N ASN A 174 11.58 -12.93 -2.88
CA ASN A 174 11.01 -13.82 -1.87
C ASN A 174 11.79 -15.15 -1.70
N MET A 175 12.66 -15.54 -2.65
CA MET A 175 13.48 -16.75 -2.54
C MET A 175 14.64 -16.65 -1.53
N HIS A 176 14.99 -15.44 -1.08
CA HIS A 176 16.05 -15.22 -0.10
C HIS A 176 15.46 -14.86 1.26
N LEU A 177 16.00 -15.44 2.33
CA LEU A 177 15.50 -15.25 3.70
C LEU A 177 15.46 -13.77 4.13
N HIS A 178 16.54 -13.02 3.87
CA HIS A 178 16.65 -11.61 4.26
C HIS A 178 15.61 -10.75 3.52
N SER A 179 15.48 -10.96 2.22
CA SER A 179 14.52 -10.26 1.37
C SER A 179 13.07 -10.59 1.74
N LEU A 180 12.74 -11.87 1.94
CA LEU A 180 11.40 -12.27 2.40
C LEU A 180 11.05 -11.62 3.74
N ARG A 181 11.98 -11.59 4.70
CA ARG A 181 11.79 -10.92 6.00
C ARG A 181 11.54 -9.43 5.82
N ALA A 182 12.35 -8.75 5.03
CA ALA A 182 12.19 -7.32 4.76
C ALA A 182 10.81 -7.01 4.17
N ILE A 183 10.38 -7.76 3.14
CA ILE A 183 9.06 -7.62 2.52
C ILE A 183 7.95 -7.84 3.55
N THR A 184 8.07 -8.89 4.35
CA THR A 184 7.07 -9.25 5.37
C THR A 184 6.94 -8.15 6.43
N ILE A 185 8.06 -7.58 6.90
CA ILE A 185 8.06 -6.50 7.87
C ILE A 185 7.43 -5.23 7.27
N ILE A 186 7.80 -4.87 6.05
CA ILE A 186 7.21 -3.70 5.36
C ILE A 186 5.71 -3.88 5.23
N ASN A 187 5.25 -5.02 4.72
CA ASN A 187 3.82 -5.30 4.57
C ASN A 187 3.07 -5.30 5.91
N ALA A 188 3.67 -5.86 6.97
CA ALA A 188 3.10 -5.85 8.31
C ALA A 188 2.96 -4.44 8.88
N LEU A 189 4.00 -3.60 8.74
CA LEU A 189 3.95 -2.20 9.17
C LEU A 189 2.92 -1.40 8.36
N THR A 190 2.82 -1.63 7.05
CA THR A 190 1.84 -0.96 6.20
C THR A 190 0.41 -1.33 6.59
N ILE A 191 0.12 -2.63 6.78
CA ILE A 191 -1.22 -3.09 7.21
C ILE A 191 -1.54 -2.54 8.60
N LEU A 192 -0.58 -2.59 9.53
CA LEU A 192 -0.77 -2.02 10.87
C LEU A 192 -1.06 -0.52 10.80
N GLY A 193 -0.35 0.21 9.96
CA GLY A 193 -0.60 1.62 9.68
C GLY A 193 -2.03 1.86 9.18
N PHE A 194 -2.50 1.03 8.25
CA PHE A 194 -3.88 1.09 7.79
C PHE A 194 -4.89 0.73 8.87
N VAL A 195 -4.62 -0.17 9.80
CA VAL A 195 -5.59 -0.48 10.87
C VAL A 195 -5.71 0.68 11.86
N ILE A 196 -4.59 1.28 12.24
CA ILE A 196 -4.52 2.34 13.25
C ILE A 196 -5.08 3.67 12.75
N PHE A 197 -4.79 4.04 11.49
CA PHE A 197 -5.20 5.32 10.87
C PHE A 197 -6.31 5.07 9.85
#